data_AF-A0A0F9C1Q0-F1
#
_entry.id   AF-A0A0F9C1Q0-F1
#
_cell.length_a   1.000
_cell.length_b   1.000
_cell.length_c   1.000
_cell.angle_alpha   90.00
_cell.angle_beta   90.00
_cell.angle_gamma   90.00
#
_symmetry.space_group_name_H-M   'P 1'
#
loop_
_entity.id
_entity.type
_entity.pdbx_description
1 polymer ?
#
loop_
_entity_poly.entity_id
_entity_poly.type
_entity_poly.pdbx_seq_one_letter_code
_entity_poly.pdbx_strand_id
1 'polypeptide(L)'
;MPSFQRTETINLRATIRDADDDLTDPGTSTKVIITAPDGTIAVASTSMTKQSTGVYQYPYTPGASAVLGVYHMRVTAVDSAQTTIEDGEFFLAG
;
A
#
# COMPACT_ATOMS: atom_id res chain seq x y z
N MET A 1 -1.48 1.68 14.82
CA MET A 1 -1.16 2.48 13.62
C MET A 1 0.27 2.99 13.74
N PRO A 2 1.14 2.72 12.75
CA PRO A 2 2.51 3.26 12.69
C PRO A 2 2.51 4.78 12.43
N SER A 3 3.56 5.47 12.87
CA SER A 3 3.77 6.90 12.65
C SER A 3 5.10 7.13 11.93
N PHE A 4 5.09 8.02 10.94
CA PHE A 4 6.24 8.31 10.09
C PHE A 4 6.47 9.82 9.95
N GLN A 5 7.71 10.25 9.78
CA GLN A 5 8.09 11.63 9.49
C GLN A 5 7.92 11.93 7.99
N ARG A 6 7.43 13.12 7.66
CA ARG A 6 7.28 13.56 6.25
C ARG A 6 8.58 13.54 5.45
N THR A 7 9.74 13.58 6.11
CA THR A 7 11.06 13.54 5.48
C THR A 7 11.56 12.12 5.18
N GLU A 8 10.89 11.07 5.65
CA GLU A 8 11.34 9.70 5.46
C GLU A 8 10.62 8.99 4.31
N THR A 9 11.26 7.94 3.80
CA THR A 9 10.63 7.04 2.83
C THR A 9 9.97 5.90 3.58
N ILE A 10 8.67 5.77 3.40
CA ILE A 10 7.83 4.77 4.03
C ILE A 10 7.77 3.55 3.11
N ASN A 11 8.25 2.40 3.59
CA ASN A 11 8.18 1.14 2.84
C ASN A 11 6.85 0.44 3.14
N LEU A 12 5.86 0.68 2.29
CA LEU A 12 4.56 0.04 2.39
C LEU A 12 4.67 -1.41 1.90
N ARG A 13 4.31 -2.36 2.76
CA ARG A 13 4.39 -3.79 2.49
C ARG A 13 3.00 -4.40 2.51
N ALA A 14 2.72 -5.24 1.52
CA ALA A 14 1.50 -6.03 1.42
C ALA A 14 1.85 -7.52 1.43
N THR A 15 0.97 -8.33 2.03
CA THR A 15 1.12 -9.79 2.06
C THR A 15 -0.11 -10.44 1.47
N ILE A 16 0.05 -11.14 0.35
CA ILE A 16 -1.02 -11.82 -0.37
C ILE A 16 -0.98 -13.31 -0.02
N ARG A 17 -2.16 -13.82 0.37
CA ARG A 17 -2.38 -15.21 0.75
C ARG A 17 -3.57 -15.78 -0.02
N ASP A 18 -3.56 -17.08 -0.26
CA ASP A 18 -4.72 -17.79 -0.81
C ASP A 18 -5.74 -18.17 0.28
N ALA A 19 -6.74 -18.97 -0.09
CA ALA A 19 -7.79 -19.41 0.81
C ALA A 19 -7.30 -20.36 1.92
N ASP A 20 -6.12 -20.97 1.75
CA ASP A 20 -5.50 -21.88 2.70
C ASP A 20 -4.47 -21.16 3.59
N ASP A 21 -4.41 -19.82 3.52
CA ASP A 21 -3.47 -18.93 4.22
C ASP A 21 -2.01 -19.05 3.74
N ASP A 22 -1.77 -19.73 2.62
CA ASP A 22 -0.43 -19.87 2.03
C ASP A 22 -0.06 -18.63 1.21
N LEU A 23 1.23 -18.26 1.26
CA LEU A 23 1.75 -17.12 0.48
C LEU A 23 1.66 -17.45 -1.01
N THR A 24 0.93 -16.61 -1.74
CA THR A 24 0.71 -16.81 -3.17
C THR A 24 0.88 -15.51 -3.95
N ASP A 25 1.27 -15.62 -5.21
CA ASP A 25 1.37 -14.47 -6.10
C ASP A 25 0.08 -14.30 -6.91
N PRO A 26 -0.51 -13.09 -6.97
CA PRO A 26 -1.61 -12.81 -7.88
C PRO A 26 -1.17 -12.96 -9.33
N GLY A 27 -2.04 -13.54 -10.18
CA GLY A 27 -1.72 -13.82 -11.58
C GLY A 27 -1.53 -12.58 -12.47
N THR A 28 -2.02 -11.40 -12.06
CA THR A 28 -1.95 -10.17 -12.89
C THR A 28 -1.07 -9.08 -12.27
N SER A 29 -1.52 -8.45 -11.19
CA SER A 29 -0.80 -7.32 -10.59
C SER A 29 -1.26 -7.02 -9.16
N THR A 30 -0.35 -6.47 -8.37
CA THR A 30 -0.62 -5.87 -7.05
C THR A 30 -0.46 -4.36 -7.15
N LYS A 31 -1.50 -3.60 -6.81
CA LYS A 31 -1.52 -2.13 -6.90
C LYS A 31 -1.86 -1.50 -5.57
N VAL A 32 -1.33 -0.29 -5.32
CA VAL A 32 -1.61 0.50 -4.12
C VAL A 32 -2.26 1.83 -4.47
N ILE A 33 -3.25 2.21 -3.67
CA ILE A 33 -3.83 3.56 -3.62
C ILE A 33 -3.53 4.12 -2.23
N ILE A 34 -3.11 5.38 -2.17
CA ILE A 34 -2.92 6.11 -0.91
C ILE A 34 -3.80 7.36 -0.95
N THR A 35 -4.64 7.52 0.07
CA THR A 35 -5.54 8.66 0.27
C THR A 35 -5.08 9.43 1.49
N ALA A 36 -4.87 10.74 1.31
CA ALA A 36 -4.47 11.66 2.36
C ALA A 36 -5.65 12.00 3.30
N PRO A 37 -5.37 12.61 4.48
CA PRO A 37 -6.41 12.93 5.46
C PRO A 37 -7.49 13.90 4.95
N ASP A 38 -7.17 14.73 3.97
CA ASP A 38 -8.09 15.68 3.33
C ASP A 38 -8.91 15.05 2.18
N GLY A 39 -8.74 13.74 1.94
CA GLY A 39 -9.41 13.00 0.87
C GLY A 39 -8.70 13.07 -0.49
N THR A 40 -7.56 13.76 -0.60
CA THR A 40 -6.79 13.80 -1.85
C THR A 40 -6.09 12.46 -2.10
N ILE A 41 -5.99 12.05 -3.36
CA ILE A 41 -5.27 10.83 -3.74
C ILE A 41 -3.78 11.16 -3.84
N ALA A 42 -3.00 10.72 -2.85
CA ALA A 42 -1.55 10.89 -2.82
C ALA A 42 -0.84 9.93 -3.79
N VAL A 43 -1.37 8.71 -3.96
CA VAL A 43 -0.89 7.73 -4.94
C VAL A 43 -2.08 7.08 -5.65
N ALA A 44 -2.10 7.16 -6.98
CA ALA A 44 -3.21 6.69 -7.80
C ALA A 44 -2.90 5.32 -8.44
N SER A 45 -3.32 4.24 -7.78
CA SER A 45 -3.32 2.85 -8.31
C SER A 45 -1.99 2.44 -8.97
N THR A 46 -0.91 2.55 -8.21
CA THR A 46 0.46 2.28 -8.69
C THR A 46 0.85 0.82 -8.42
N SER A 47 1.53 0.18 -9.37
CA SER A 47 2.03 -1.19 -9.19
C SER A 47 3.07 -1.27 -8.07
N MET A 48 2.95 -2.30 -7.23
CA MET A 48 3.94 -2.63 -6.21
C MET A 48 5.01 -3.57 -6.77
N THR A 49 6.21 -3.52 -6.21
CA THR A 49 7.34 -4.37 -6.59
C THR A 49 7.35 -5.65 -5.77
N LYS A 50 7.36 -6.81 -6.44
CA LYS A 50 7.49 -8.12 -5.79
C LYS A 50 8.85 -8.25 -5.10
N GLN A 51 8.85 -8.68 -3.85
CA GLN A 51 10.06 -8.97 -3.06
C GLN A 51 10.28 -10.49 -2.94
N SER A 52 9.21 -11.23 -2.70
CA SER A 52 9.17 -12.69 -2.66
C SER A 52 7.75 -13.15 -2.99
N THR A 53 7.51 -14.47 -3.04
CA THR A 53 6.15 -15.01 -3.21
C THR A 53 5.19 -14.41 -2.19
N GLY A 54 4.10 -13.83 -2.67
CA GLY A 54 3.07 -13.19 -1.85
C GLY A 54 3.51 -11.93 -1.10
N VAL A 55 4.71 -11.40 -1.33
CA VAL A 55 5.20 -10.20 -0.64
C VAL A 55 5.53 -9.10 -1.63
N TYR A 56 4.83 -7.98 -1.50
CA TYR A 56 4.95 -6.82 -2.38
C TYR A 56 5.28 -5.58 -1.58
N GLN A 57 6.06 -4.68 -2.18
CA GLN A 57 6.49 -3.43 -1.54
C GLN A 57 6.33 -2.24 -2.47
N TYR A 58 5.96 -1.10 -1.89
CA TYR A 58 5.97 0.19 -2.55
C TYR A 58 6.65 1.24 -1.64
N PRO A 59 7.79 1.81 -2.06
CA PRO A 59 8.40 2.93 -1.35
C PRO A 59 7.57 4.20 -1.63
N TYR A 60 7.03 4.79 -0.58
CA TYR A 60 6.31 6.06 -0.63
C TYR A 60 7.12 7.15 0.07
N THR A 61 7.49 8.20 -0.66
CA THR A 61 8.12 9.39 -0.10
C THR A 61 7.10 10.53 -0.14
N PRO A 62 6.60 11.00 1.01
CA PRO A 62 5.68 12.13 1.07
C PRO A 62 6.31 13.40 0.48
N GLY A 63 5.52 14.19 -0.24
CA GLY A 63 5.95 15.51 -0.70
C GLY A 63 6.17 16.48 0.46
N ALA A 64 7.00 17.51 0.27
CA ALA A 64 7.26 18.53 1.29
C ALA A 64 5.99 19.27 1.76
N SER A 65 4.95 19.32 0.92
CA SER A 65 3.64 19.90 1.22
C SER A 65 2.57 18.85 1.53
N ALA A 66 2.95 17.59 1.76
CA ALA A 66 2.00 16.54 2.12
C ALA A 66 1.25 16.91 3.40
N VAL A 67 -0.06 16.69 3.38
CA VAL A 67 -0.96 16.95 4.53
C VAL A 67 -0.56 16.04 5.68
N LEU A 68 -0.46 16.56 6.89
CA LEU A 68 -0.16 15.74 8.07
C LEU A 68 -1.43 15.09 8.60
N GLY A 69 -1.33 13.89 9.17
CA GLY A 69 -2.47 13.16 9.70
C GLY A 69 -2.53 11.70 9.28
N VAL A 70 -3.72 11.10 9.36
CA VAL A 70 -3.96 9.70 9.02
C VAL A 70 -4.15 9.52 7.51
N TYR A 71 -3.27 8.73 6.91
CA TYR A 71 -3.37 8.29 5.52
C TYR A 71 -4.01 6.90 5.48
N HIS A 72 -4.91 6.71 4.53
CA HIS A 72 -5.49 5.40 4.22
C HIS A 72 -4.78 4.81 3.01
N MET A 73 -4.38 3.56 3.13
CA MET A 73 -3.79 2.76 2.07
C MET A 73 -4.76 1.65 1.71
N ARG A 74 -4.94 1.42 0.41
CA ARG A 74 -5.64 0.27 -0.13
C ARG A 74 -4.75 -0.44 -1.12
N VAL A 75 -4.44 -1.70 -0.84
CA VAL A 75 -3.75 -2.59 -1.78
C VAL A 75 -4.78 -3.48 -2.43
N THR A 76 -4.66 -3.66 -3.75
CA THR A 76 -5.54 -4.51 -4.55
C THR A 76 -4.68 -5.46 -5.36
N ALA A 77 -4.80 -6.74 -5.08
CA ALA A 77 -4.19 -7.83 -5.83
C ALA A 77 -5.25 -8.50 -6.69
N VAL A 78 -4.99 -8.60 -8.00
CA VAL A 78 -5.91 -9.20 -8.96
C VAL A 78 -5.32 -10.52 -9.45
N ASP A 79 -6.03 -11.60 -9.16
CA ASP A 79 -5.92 -12.86 -9.87
C ASP A 79 -7.07 -12.94 -10.88
N SER A 80 -6.85 -13.61 -12.01
CA SER A 80 -7.77 -13.84 -13.15
C SER A 80 -9.28 -13.60 -12.93
N ALA A 81 -9.86 -14.06 -11.82
CA ALA A 81 -11.24 -13.75 -11.42
C ALA A 81 -11.43 -13.31 -9.94
N GLN A 82 -10.35 -13.21 -9.15
CA GLN A 82 -10.41 -12.90 -7.72
C GLN A 82 -9.65 -11.63 -7.40
N THR A 83 -10.20 -10.81 -6.51
CA THR A 83 -9.56 -9.58 -6.05
C THR A 83 -9.39 -9.64 -4.54
N THR A 84 -8.14 -9.61 -4.09
CA THR A 84 -7.80 -9.47 -2.67
C THR A 84 -7.56 -8.00 -2.38
N ILE A 85 -8.22 -7.49 -1.34
CA ILE A 85 -8.07 -6.11 -0.88
C ILE A 85 -7.48 -6.14 0.53
N GLU A 86 -6.37 -5.44 0.71
CA GLU A 86 -5.75 -5.20 2.01
C GLU A 86 -5.79 -3.69 2.29
N ASP A 87 -6.52 -3.30 3.33
CA ASP A 87 -6.59 -1.91 3.79
C ASP A 87 -5.63 -1.69 4.96
N GLY A 88 -5.01 -0.52 5.01
CA GLY A 88 -4.07 -0.14 6.07
C GLY A 88 -4.06 1.36 6.32
N GLU A 89 -3.49 1.75 7.46
CA GLU A 89 -3.42 3.15 7.87
C GLU A 89 -2.03 3.47 8.43
N PHE A 90 -1.57 4.70 8.19
CA PHE A 90 -0.40 5.24 8.85
C PHE A 90 -0.58 6.71 9.17
N PHE A 91 0.06 7.17 10.24
CA PHE A 91 0.12 8.58 10.60
C PHE A 91 1.34 9.24 9.98
N LEU A 92 1.15 10.38 9.33
CA LEU A 92 2.21 11.23 8.85
C LEU A 92 2.40 12.43 9.78
N ALA A 93 3.55 12.46 10.44
CA ALA A 93 4.04 13.54 11.29
C ALA A 93 4.94 14.51 10.50
N GLY A 94 5.10 15.72 11.03
CA GLY A 94 5.82 16.83 10.39
C GLY A 94 7.25 16.98 10.87
#